data_AF-F8WXH6-F1
#
_entry.id   AF-F8WXH6-F1
#
_cell.length_a   1.000
_cell.length_b   1.000
_cell.length_c   1.000
_cell.angle_alpha   90.00
_cell.angle_beta   90.00
_cell.angle_gamma   90.00
#
_symmetry.space_group_name_H-M   'P 1'
#
loop_
_entity.id
_entity.type
_entity.pdbx_description
1 polymer ?
#
loop_
_entity_poly.entity_id
_entity_poly.type
_entity_poly.pdbx_seq_one_letter_code
_entity_poly.pdbx_strand_id
1 'polypeptide(L)'
;MLKKFLNLFDSEKESDKQKEETNKNSSQEELIVADIEVETEEESDNEWADSERGQKAAVELDPNTLHGTNYTVEEFDAEVERIVQKFIKEDEAENNKVSESDIRNYYINVRRQVYQEWTGANTNMMLQWEQVNQMEHLGVTSFGNAKHDNSNPLLDPIHGISLEDYAAISYFLASGSDLNTILSKLGIDMVIYQEVSTIWAKRIQEDTTFQVATLFSQYYGTSDKHPKLSGAAVELSEKGKSTLEKMKNDRFFYEELCGARSAAYEYGLDGSQWIMDNYHVSLGEFQKIATFHMEQDQKHVDMEMTLKYTRHMQNKMEEYKKIFAQEQGGNIADDIQF
;
A
#
# COMPACT_ATOMS: atom_id res chain seq x y z
N MET A 1 -16.28 11.11 -21.03
CA MET A 1 -15.66 10.27 -19.97
C MET A 1 -16.48 10.20 -18.69
N LEU A 2 -16.74 11.27 -17.91
CA LEU A 2 -17.57 11.12 -16.69
C LEU A 2 -19.08 10.87 -16.90
N LYS A 3 -19.68 11.29 -18.02
CA LYS A 3 -21.13 11.13 -18.25
C LYS A 3 -21.56 9.73 -18.73
N LYS A 4 -20.67 8.94 -19.35
CA LYS A 4 -20.96 7.54 -19.71
C LYS A 4 -20.86 6.61 -18.50
N PHE A 5 -19.99 6.93 -17.53
CA PHE A 5 -19.89 6.21 -16.25
C PHE A 5 -21.10 6.47 -15.32
N LEU A 6 -21.74 7.65 -15.40
CA LEU A 6 -22.92 7.98 -14.58
C LEU A 6 -24.25 7.39 -15.11
N ASN A 7 -24.37 7.09 -16.40
CA ASN A 7 -25.61 6.54 -16.98
C ASN A 7 -25.84 5.03 -16.73
N LEU A 8 -24.93 4.37 -16.00
CA LEU A 8 -25.15 3.01 -15.48
C LEU A 8 -25.71 2.99 -14.05
N PHE A 9 -25.96 4.16 -13.44
CA PHE A 9 -26.43 4.28 -12.05
C PHE A 9 -27.78 5.00 -11.88
N ASP A 10 -28.54 5.25 -12.95
CA ASP A 10 -29.81 6.03 -12.88
C ASP A 10 -31.06 5.18 -13.20
N SER A 11 -31.15 3.97 -12.64
CA SER A 11 -32.37 3.13 -12.66
C SER A 11 -33.15 3.12 -11.34
N GLU A 12 -32.85 4.02 -10.39
CA GLU A 12 -33.46 4.03 -9.04
C GLU A 12 -34.44 5.19 -8.79
N LYS A 13 -35.03 5.79 -9.84
CA LYS A 13 -36.02 6.89 -9.67
C LYS A 13 -37.45 6.60 -10.12
N GLU A 14 -37.82 5.34 -10.29
CA GLU A 14 -39.22 4.97 -10.59
C GLU A 14 -39.94 4.14 -9.51
N SER A 15 -39.32 3.79 -8.38
CA SER A 15 -39.98 2.98 -7.33
C SER A 15 -40.68 3.76 -6.22
N ASP A 16 -40.50 5.07 -6.10
CA ASP A 16 -41.01 5.86 -4.95
C ASP A 16 -42.42 6.46 -5.13
N LYS A 17 -43.21 5.98 -6.10
CA LYS A 17 -44.59 6.44 -6.32
C LYS A 17 -45.69 5.42 -5.97
N GLN A 18 -45.36 4.28 -5.36
CA GLN A 18 -46.36 3.22 -5.09
C GLN A 18 -46.47 2.75 -3.64
N LYS A 19 -45.87 3.40 -2.65
CA LYS A 19 -45.97 2.99 -1.22
C LYS A 19 -46.68 3.97 -0.28
N GLU A 20 -47.32 5.02 -0.79
CA GLU A 20 -48.09 5.96 0.06
C GLU A 20 -49.59 5.64 0.19
N GLU A 21 -50.08 4.56 -0.44
CA GLU A 21 -51.48 4.14 -0.32
C GLU A 21 -51.60 2.70 0.16
N THR A 22 -51.30 2.42 1.44
CA THR A 22 -51.90 1.31 2.22
C THR A 22 -51.27 1.23 3.62
N ASN A 23 -51.85 1.89 4.62
CA ASN A 23 -52.54 1.22 5.74
C ASN A 23 -52.81 2.21 6.89
N LYS A 24 -54.04 2.74 6.89
CA LYS A 24 -54.78 3.06 8.11
C LYS A 24 -55.57 1.81 8.50
N ASN A 25 -55.35 1.26 9.69
CA ASN A 25 -56.40 0.95 10.70
C ASN A 25 -56.04 -0.20 11.67
N SER A 26 -56.33 0.05 12.96
CA SER A 26 -56.90 -0.85 13.99
C SER A 26 -55.97 -1.92 14.61
N SER A 27 -55.86 -2.25 15.91
CA SER A 27 -56.38 -1.87 17.25
C SER A 27 -56.83 -3.14 18.02
N GLN A 28 -56.36 -3.29 19.29
CA GLN A 28 -56.91 -4.07 20.44
C GLN A 28 -56.90 -5.62 20.37
N GLU A 29 -56.89 -6.45 21.43
CA GLU A 29 -56.56 -6.49 22.88
C GLU A 29 -56.70 -7.99 23.29
N GLU A 30 -56.01 -8.45 24.36
CA GLU A 30 -56.43 -9.43 25.40
C GLU A 30 -55.39 -10.46 25.90
N LEU A 31 -55.57 -10.84 27.18
CA LEU A 31 -54.62 -11.35 28.18
C LEU A 31 -55.18 -12.68 28.76
N ILE A 32 -54.42 -13.79 28.84
CA ILE A 32 -54.61 -14.89 29.82
C ILE A 32 -53.26 -15.55 30.15
N VAL A 33 -53.04 -15.84 31.44
CA VAL A 33 -51.86 -16.45 32.09
C VAL A 33 -52.14 -17.91 32.49
N ALA A 34 -51.19 -18.84 32.30
CA ALA A 34 -51.00 -20.06 33.13
C ALA A 34 -49.66 -20.81 32.85
N ASP A 35 -48.71 -20.65 33.78
CA ASP A 35 -47.74 -21.58 34.40
C ASP A 35 -47.16 -22.88 33.74
N ILE A 36 -45.80 -22.88 33.68
CA ILE A 36 -44.78 -23.89 34.07
C ILE A 36 -44.53 -25.14 33.16
N GLU A 37 -43.37 -25.19 32.47
CA GLU A 37 -42.19 -26.04 32.79
C GLU A 37 -41.00 -25.75 31.85
N VAL A 38 -39.79 -26.00 32.36
CA VAL A 38 -38.48 -25.54 31.89
C VAL A 38 -37.91 -26.47 30.81
N GLU A 39 -37.59 -25.93 29.62
CA GLU A 39 -36.57 -26.48 28.73
C GLU A 39 -35.70 -25.33 28.18
N THR A 40 -34.39 -25.53 28.22
CA THR A 40 -33.34 -24.60 27.82
C THR A 40 -33.20 -24.56 26.31
N GLU A 41 -33.45 -23.42 25.67
CA GLU A 41 -33.09 -23.20 24.26
C GLU A 41 -32.84 -21.70 23.98
N GLU A 42 -31.64 -21.45 23.45
CA GLU A 42 -31.24 -20.48 22.42
C GLU A 42 -31.71 -19.01 22.51
N GLU A 43 -30.72 -18.12 22.72
CA GLU A 43 -30.87 -16.68 22.55
C GLU A 43 -31.16 -16.34 21.08
N SER A 44 -32.22 -15.55 20.92
CA SER A 44 -32.95 -15.26 19.69
C SER A 44 -32.22 -14.40 18.67
N ASP A 45 -32.40 -14.81 17.42
CA ASP A 45 -32.18 -14.06 16.18
C ASP A 45 -32.84 -12.66 16.18
N ASN A 46 -32.07 -11.67 15.75
CA ASN A 46 -32.58 -10.53 14.99
C ASN A 46 -32.05 -10.67 13.55
N GLU A 47 -32.73 -11.51 12.78
CA GLU A 47 -32.75 -11.47 11.32
C GLU A 47 -33.45 -10.19 10.81
N TRP A 48 -33.38 -9.92 9.50
CA TRP A 48 -33.83 -8.74 8.75
C TRP A 48 -32.77 -7.60 8.70
N ALA A 49 -31.87 -7.48 7.72
CA ALA A 49 -31.94 -7.89 6.33
C ALA A 49 -30.53 -8.06 5.72
N ASP A 50 -30.15 -9.31 5.47
CA ASP A 50 -29.11 -9.67 4.49
C ASP A 50 -29.75 -10.63 3.49
N SER A 51 -30.49 -10.07 2.53
CA SER A 51 -31.05 -10.86 1.44
C SER A 51 -30.24 -10.58 0.17
N GLU A 52 -29.50 -11.61 -0.24
CA GLU A 52 -29.05 -11.88 -1.62
C GLU A 52 -27.74 -11.23 -2.12
N ARG A 53 -26.64 -11.33 -1.35
CA ARG A 53 -25.35 -11.70 -1.98
C ARG A 53 -25.02 -13.12 -1.61
N GLY A 54 -25.39 -14.05 -2.48
CA GLY A 54 -25.06 -15.46 -2.30
C GLY A 54 -23.60 -15.63 -1.90
N GLN A 55 -23.38 -16.24 -0.73
CA GLN A 55 -22.06 -16.73 -0.32
C GLN A 55 -21.58 -17.70 -1.40
N LYS A 56 -20.80 -17.20 -2.36
CA LYS A 56 -19.97 -18.06 -3.22
C LYS A 56 -19.09 -18.87 -2.26
N ALA A 57 -19.08 -20.20 -2.42
CA ALA A 57 -18.20 -21.08 -1.67
C ALA A 57 -16.77 -20.52 -1.66
N ALA A 58 -16.10 -20.56 -0.52
CA ALA A 58 -14.73 -20.07 -0.38
C ALA A 58 -13.85 -20.74 -1.43
N VAL A 59 -13.33 -19.95 -2.37
CA VAL A 59 -12.41 -20.44 -3.40
C VAL A 59 -11.09 -20.80 -2.71
N GLU A 60 -10.66 -22.04 -2.85
CA GLU A 60 -9.35 -22.47 -2.37
C GLU A 60 -8.28 -21.74 -3.20
N LEU A 61 -7.32 -21.12 -2.51
CA LEU A 61 -6.27 -20.33 -3.15
C LEU A 61 -4.97 -21.12 -3.19
N ASP A 62 -4.27 -21.02 -4.31
CA ASP A 62 -2.88 -21.45 -4.41
C ASP A 62 -2.03 -20.62 -3.43
N PRO A 63 -1.28 -21.24 -2.52
CA PRO A 63 -0.58 -20.53 -1.45
C PRO A 63 0.59 -19.68 -1.94
N ASN A 64 1.06 -19.87 -3.19
CA ASN A 64 2.21 -19.16 -3.74
C ASN A 64 1.79 -17.98 -4.60
N THR A 65 0.76 -18.15 -5.41
CA THR A 65 0.31 -17.14 -6.37
C THR A 65 -0.94 -16.40 -5.89
N LEU A 66 -1.61 -16.94 -4.87
CA LEU A 66 -2.90 -16.49 -4.35
C LEU A 66 -4.04 -16.50 -5.40
N HIS A 67 -3.84 -17.16 -6.55
CA HIS A 67 -4.91 -17.40 -7.52
C HIS A 67 -5.82 -18.54 -7.03
N GLY A 68 -7.07 -18.56 -7.51
CA GLY A 68 -7.98 -19.67 -7.23
C GLY A 68 -7.48 -20.97 -7.86
N THR A 69 -7.57 -22.09 -7.14
CA THR A 69 -7.14 -23.42 -7.65
C THR A 69 -8.04 -23.96 -8.77
N ASN A 70 -9.13 -23.27 -9.07
CA ASN A 70 -10.10 -23.61 -10.12
C ASN A 70 -9.70 -23.12 -11.52
N TYR A 71 -8.57 -22.43 -11.66
CA TYR A 71 -8.00 -21.99 -12.93
C TYR A 71 -6.47 -21.92 -12.85
N THR A 72 -5.81 -21.88 -13.99
CA THR A 72 -4.36 -21.66 -14.11
C THR A 72 -4.03 -20.17 -14.26
N VAL A 73 -2.82 -19.76 -13.89
CA VAL A 73 -2.37 -18.37 -14.08
C VAL A 73 -2.40 -17.98 -15.55
N GLU A 74 -2.10 -18.91 -16.46
CA GLU A 74 -2.17 -18.70 -17.90
C GLU A 74 -3.60 -18.44 -18.39
N GLU A 75 -4.60 -19.14 -17.84
CA GLU A 75 -6.02 -18.90 -18.14
C GLU A 75 -6.49 -17.53 -17.62
N PHE A 76 -6.03 -17.15 -16.42
CA PHE A 76 -6.26 -15.83 -15.86
C PHE A 76 -5.68 -14.73 -16.75
N ASP A 77 -4.41 -14.86 -17.14
CA ASP A 77 -3.71 -13.91 -17.99
C ASP A 77 -4.35 -13.79 -19.38
N ALA A 78 -4.79 -14.91 -19.96
CA ALA A 78 -5.48 -14.93 -21.24
C ALA A 78 -6.83 -14.19 -21.18
N GLU A 79 -7.58 -14.30 -20.08
CA GLU A 79 -8.84 -13.58 -19.91
C GLU A 79 -8.60 -12.07 -19.75
N VAL A 80 -7.61 -11.69 -18.96
CA VAL A 80 -7.18 -10.30 -18.80
C VAL A 80 -6.81 -9.70 -20.16
N GLU A 81 -5.97 -10.39 -20.94
CA GLU A 81 -5.57 -9.97 -22.29
C GLU A 81 -6.81 -9.77 -23.18
N ARG A 82 -7.73 -10.75 -23.17
CA ARG A 82 -8.96 -10.70 -23.98
C ARG A 82 -9.80 -9.46 -23.67
N ILE A 83 -9.94 -9.09 -22.40
CA ILE A 83 -10.72 -7.93 -21.96
C ILE A 83 -9.99 -6.62 -22.28
N VAL A 84 -8.68 -6.54 -22.04
CA VAL A 84 -7.89 -5.33 -22.36
C VAL A 84 -7.90 -5.04 -23.86
N GLN A 85 -7.71 -6.06 -24.71
CA GLN A 85 -7.78 -5.90 -26.16
C GLN A 85 -9.17 -5.44 -26.64
N LYS A 86 -10.23 -5.77 -25.90
CA LYS A 86 -11.57 -5.24 -26.19
C LYS A 86 -11.64 -3.75 -25.86
N PHE A 87 -11.14 -3.30 -24.71
CA PHE A 87 -11.12 -1.87 -24.36
C PHE A 87 -10.30 -1.03 -25.34
N ILE A 88 -9.12 -1.52 -25.74
CA ILE A 88 -8.28 -0.84 -26.74
C ILE A 88 -9.06 -0.64 -28.05
N LYS A 89 -9.71 -1.69 -28.57
CA LYS A 89 -10.50 -1.60 -29.81
C LYS A 89 -11.69 -0.65 -29.70
N GLU A 90 -12.35 -0.62 -28.53
CA GLU A 90 -13.48 0.28 -28.28
C GLU A 90 -13.04 1.75 -28.26
N ASP A 91 -11.90 2.06 -27.63
CA ASP A 91 -11.37 3.43 -27.60
C ASP A 91 -10.81 3.89 -28.95
N GLU A 92 -10.12 3.00 -29.67
CA GLU A 92 -9.64 3.27 -31.02
C GLU A 92 -10.82 3.53 -31.98
N ALA A 93 -11.93 2.80 -31.82
CA ALA A 93 -13.15 3.02 -32.60
C ALA A 93 -13.85 4.36 -32.28
N GLU A 94 -13.69 4.88 -31.06
CA GLU A 94 -14.13 6.22 -30.65
C GLU A 94 -13.15 7.33 -31.06
N ASN A 95 -12.11 7.01 -31.85
CA ASN A 95 -11.07 7.91 -32.34
C ASN A 95 -10.22 8.52 -31.21
N ASN A 96 -10.16 7.84 -30.05
CA ASN A 96 -9.25 8.17 -28.97
C ASN A 96 -7.88 7.54 -29.26
N LYS A 97 -6.81 8.32 -29.13
CA LYS A 97 -5.46 7.77 -29.18
C LYS A 97 -5.18 7.08 -27.84
N VAL A 98 -5.15 5.76 -27.84
CA VAL A 98 -4.78 4.97 -26.65
C VAL A 98 -3.26 5.06 -26.47
N SER A 99 -2.82 5.62 -25.35
CA SER A 99 -1.40 5.67 -25.00
C SER A 99 -0.95 4.38 -24.30
N GLU A 100 0.36 4.14 -24.24
CA GLU A 100 0.90 3.02 -23.46
C GLU A 100 0.53 3.09 -21.97
N SER A 101 0.33 4.31 -21.43
CA SER A 101 -0.14 4.50 -20.06
C SER A 101 -1.59 4.05 -19.89
N ASP A 102 -2.44 4.28 -20.89
CA ASP A 102 -3.84 3.85 -20.86
C ASP A 102 -3.92 2.32 -20.92
N ILE A 103 -3.10 1.70 -21.77
CA ILE A 103 -2.98 0.24 -21.86
C ILE A 103 -2.55 -0.34 -20.51
N ARG A 104 -1.52 0.21 -19.86
CA ARG A 104 -1.08 -0.23 -18.51
C ARG A 104 -2.19 -0.12 -17.47
N ASN A 105 -2.93 0.99 -17.47
CA ASN A 105 -4.06 1.18 -16.58
C ASN A 105 -5.19 0.17 -16.85
N TYR A 106 -5.43 -0.20 -18.11
CA TYR A 106 -6.38 -1.26 -18.45
C TYR A 106 -5.94 -2.59 -17.88
N TYR A 107 -4.69 -3.00 -18.02
CA TYR A 107 -4.21 -4.24 -17.42
C TYR A 107 -4.36 -4.25 -15.89
N ILE A 108 -3.99 -3.17 -15.20
CA ILE A 108 -4.08 -3.11 -13.73
C ILE A 108 -5.53 -3.26 -13.27
N ASN A 109 -6.45 -2.51 -13.87
CA ASN A 109 -7.86 -2.51 -13.46
C ASN A 109 -8.57 -3.81 -13.85
N VAL A 110 -8.32 -4.33 -15.05
CA VAL A 110 -8.91 -5.58 -15.52
C VAL A 110 -8.43 -6.76 -14.68
N ARG A 111 -7.14 -6.83 -14.35
CA ARG A 111 -6.61 -7.88 -13.47
C ARG A 111 -7.32 -7.91 -12.11
N ARG A 112 -7.48 -6.75 -11.48
CA ARG A 112 -8.22 -6.62 -10.21
C ARG A 112 -9.65 -7.12 -10.34
N GLN A 113 -10.32 -6.71 -11.41
CA GLN A 113 -11.69 -7.12 -11.68
C GLN A 113 -11.81 -8.64 -11.89
N VAL A 114 -11.03 -9.22 -12.80
CA VAL A 114 -11.06 -10.66 -13.10
C VAL A 114 -10.75 -11.45 -11.83
N TYR A 115 -9.74 -11.04 -11.06
CA TYR A 115 -9.37 -11.73 -9.83
C TYR A 115 -10.52 -11.67 -8.81
N GLN A 116 -11.12 -10.50 -8.59
CA GLN A 116 -12.26 -10.35 -7.69
C GLN A 116 -13.47 -11.18 -8.15
N GLU A 117 -13.79 -11.19 -9.44
CA GLU A 117 -14.93 -11.93 -9.99
C GLU A 117 -14.76 -13.45 -9.88
N TRP A 118 -13.55 -13.94 -10.14
CA TRP A 118 -13.24 -15.37 -10.20
C TRP A 118 -13.03 -15.98 -8.81
N THR A 119 -12.50 -15.20 -7.86
CA THR A 119 -12.21 -15.68 -6.49
C THR A 119 -13.22 -15.21 -5.44
N GLY A 120 -14.02 -14.19 -5.75
CA GLY A 120 -14.86 -13.52 -4.75
C GLY A 120 -14.04 -12.74 -3.71
N ALA A 121 -12.81 -12.33 -4.04
CA ALA A 121 -11.89 -11.68 -3.12
C ALA A 121 -12.52 -10.45 -2.43
N ASN A 122 -12.40 -10.42 -1.09
CA ASN A 122 -12.65 -9.22 -0.31
C ASN A 122 -11.44 -8.29 -0.34
N THR A 123 -11.58 -7.08 0.22
CA THR A 123 -10.52 -6.06 0.24
C THR A 123 -9.19 -6.58 0.77
N ASN A 124 -9.19 -7.43 1.81
CA ASN A 124 -7.96 -7.96 2.39
C ASN A 124 -7.29 -8.99 1.48
N MET A 125 -8.07 -9.86 0.83
CA MET A 125 -7.55 -10.82 -0.15
C MET A 125 -7.01 -10.11 -1.40
N MET A 126 -7.66 -9.03 -1.82
CA MET A 126 -7.17 -8.16 -2.90
C MET A 126 -5.81 -7.56 -2.54
N LEU A 127 -5.66 -6.97 -1.35
CA LEU A 127 -4.39 -6.38 -0.90
C LEU A 127 -3.26 -7.42 -0.83
N GLN A 128 -3.55 -8.64 -0.38
CA GLN A 128 -2.59 -9.74 -0.31
C GLN A 128 -2.18 -10.25 -1.68
N TRP A 129 -3.14 -10.49 -2.57
CA TRP A 129 -2.88 -10.92 -3.94
C TRP A 129 -2.10 -9.85 -4.72
N GLU A 130 -2.45 -8.58 -4.54
CA GLU A 130 -1.70 -7.48 -5.09
C GLU A 130 -0.27 -7.46 -4.54
N GLN A 131 -0.06 -7.59 -3.23
CA GLN A 131 1.30 -7.60 -2.69
C GLN A 131 2.19 -8.73 -3.25
N VAL A 132 1.61 -9.90 -3.53
CA VAL A 132 2.32 -11.05 -4.12
C VAL A 132 2.56 -10.88 -5.62
N ASN A 133 1.62 -10.28 -6.36
CA ASN A 133 1.66 -10.22 -7.82
C ASN A 133 2.00 -8.82 -8.39
N GLN A 134 2.12 -7.78 -7.53
CA GLN A 134 2.39 -6.39 -7.92
C GLN A 134 3.76 -6.22 -8.60
N MET A 135 4.76 -7.03 -8.22
CA MET A 135 6.10 -6.94 -8.82
C MET A 135 6.19 -7.52 -10.24
N GLU A 136 5.30 -8.41 -10.63
CA GLU A 136 5.31 -8.99 -11.97
C GLU A 136 4.48 -8.16 -12.97
N HIS A 137 3.49 -7.41 -12.48
CA HIS A 137 2.47 -6.79 -13.34
C HIS A 137 2.43 -5.26 -13.34
N LEU A 138 3.12 -4.57 -12.42
CA LEU A 138 3.25 -3.10 -12.49
C LEU A 138 4.28 -2.63 -13.53
N GLY A 139 4.96 -3.54 -14.25
CA GLY A 139 6.13 -3.17 -15.06
C GLY A 139 7.28 -2.61 -14.22
N VAL A 140 7.13 -2.63 -12.89
CA VAL A 140 8.22 -2.50 -11.93
C VAL A 140 9.00 -3.78 -12.08
N THR A 141 9.95 -3.79 -13.03
CA THR A 141 11.14 -4.63 -12.93
C THR A 141 11.48 -4.65 -11.46
N SER A 142 11.48 -5.85 -10.86
CA SER A 142 11.96 -6.16 -9.52
C SER A 142 12.84 -5.04 -8.96
N PHE A 143 12.77 -4.74 -7.67
CA PHE A 143 13.70 -3.84 -6.97
C PHE A 143 15.23 -4.15 -7.19
N GLY A 144 15.61 -5.03 -8.12
CA GLY A 144 16.90 -5.09 -8.81
C GLY A 144 16.98 -4.31 -10.14
N ASN A 145 17.97 -3.40 -10.20
CA ASN A 145 18.65 -2.87 -11.38
C ASN A 145 17.77 -2.37 -12.54
N ALA A 146 16.89 -1.40 -12.27
CA ALA A 146 16.39 -0.54 -13.33
C ALA A 146 17.58 0.12 -14.05
N LYS A 147 17.59 0.05 -15.39
CA LYS A 147 18.63 0.69 -16.20
C LYS A 147 18.28 2.16 -16.37
N HIS A 148 19.28 3.03 -16.21
CA HIS A 148 19.15 4.44 -16.55
C HIS A 148 18.89 4.56 -18.05
N ASP A 149 17.71 5.07 -18.42
CA ASP A 149 17.35 5.32 -19.81
C ASP A 149 17.79 6.72 -20.21
N ASN A 150 18.90 6.81 -20.95
CA ASN A 150 19.45 8.09 -21.43
C ASN A 150 18.53 8.81 -22.44
N SER A 151 17.45 8.19 -22.88
CA SER A 151 16.46 8.82 -23.76
C SER A 151 15.27 9.44 -23.00
N ASN A 152 15.14 9.18 -21.69
CA ASN A 152 14.09 9.74 -20.87
C ASN A 152 14.46 11.17 -20.40
N PRO A 153 13.80 12.23 -20.90
CA PRO A 153 14.13 13.61 -20.52
C PRO A 153 13.85 13.92 -19.05
N LEU A 154 13.04 13.10 -18.36
CA LEU A 154 12.82 13.23 -16.92
C LEU A 154 14.07 12.86 -16.10
N LEU A 155 15.03 12.13 -16.68
CA LEU A 155 16.27 11.73 -16.03
C LEU A 155 17.44 12.69 -16.28
N ASP A 156 17.27 13.69 -17.15
CA ASP A 156 18.32 14.66 -17.48
C ASP A 156 18.82 15.42 -16.23
N PRO A 157 20.14 15.55 -15.98
CA PRO A 157 20.65 16.28 -14.84
C PRO A 157 20.14 17.72 -14.76
N ILE A 158 19.79 18.19 -13.56
CA ILE A 158 19.30 19.56 -13.32
C ILE A 158 20.48 20.37 -12.76
N HIS A 159 20.90 21.43 -13.46
CA HIS A 159 22.11 22.19 -13.11
C HIS A 159 23.38 21.31 -12.97
N GLY A 160 23.44 20.20 -13.71
CA GLY A 160 24.53 19.22 -13.61
C GLY A 160 24.43 18.26 -12.42
N ILE A 161 23.36 18.33 -11.63
CA ILE A 161 23.10 17.42 -10.51
C ILE A 161 22.27 16.25 -11.03
N SER A 162 22.84 15.05 -10.96
CA SER A 162 22.20 13.82 -11.41
C SER A 162 21.12 13.35 -10.42
N LEU A 163 20.27 12.42 -10.86
CA LEU A 163 19.33 11.74 -9.95
C LEU A 163 20.06 10.96 -8.85
N GLU A 164 21.24 10.42 -9.17
CA GLU A 164 22.10 9.70 -8.22
C GLU A 164 22.64 10.65 -7.12
N ASP A 165 23.15 11.82 -7.50
CA ASP A 165 23.60 12.84 -6.54
C ASP A 165 22.42 13.32 -5.67
N TYR A 166 21.24 13.53 -6.27
CA TYR A 166 20.05 13.95 -5.54
C TYR A 166 19.56 12.86 -4.56
N ALA A 167 19.59 11.59 -4.96
CA ALA A 167 19.29 10.47 -4.09
C ALA A 167 20.29 10.37 -2.94
N ALA A 168 21.58 10.62 -3.21
CA ALA A 168 22.62 10.66 -2.19
C ALA A 168 22.41 11.81 -1.19
N ILE A 169 22.11 13.03 -1.65
CA ILE A 169 21.77 14.15 -0.74
C ILE A 169 20.60 13.77 0.15
N SER A 170 19.54 13.22 -0.45
CA SER A 170 18.33 12.78 0.24
C SER A 170 18.65 11.72 1.30
N TYR A 171 19.48 10.74 0.97
CA TYR A 171 19.95 9.70 1.89
C TYR A 171 20.71 10.29 3.08
N PHE A 172 21.74 11.10 2.85
CA PHE A 172 22.54 11.66 3.95
C PHE A 172 21.74 12.62 4.83
N LEU A 173 20.81 13.38 4.25
CA LEU A 173 19.90 14.23 5.00
C LEU A 173 18.97 13.39 5.90
N ALA A 174 18.38 12.34 5.35
CA ALA A 174 17.54 11.39 6.09
C ALA A 174 18.33 10.59 7.15
N SER A 175 19.64 10.45 6.98
CA SER A 175 20.58 9.91 7.98
C SER A 175 20.99 10.93 9.05
N GLY A 176 20.43 12.14 9.04
CA GLY A 176 20.66 13.17 10.04
C GLY A 176 21.88 14.06 9.77
N SER A 177 22.48 13.97 8.58
CA SER A 177 23.64 14.79 8.22
C SER A 177 23.20 16.23 7.91
N ASP A 178 24.03 17.21 8.26
CA ASP A 178 23.75 18.62 7.98
C ASP A 178 23.76 18.91 6.47
N LEU A 179 22.70 19.55 5.98
CA LEU A 179 22.53 19.84 4.55
C LEU A 179 23.67 20.71 4.00
N ASN A 180 24.10 21.76 4.72
CA ASN A 180 25.18 22.63 4.23
C ASN A 180 26.49 21.86 4.05
N THR A 181 26.78 20.93 4.96
CA THR A 181 27.94 20.05 4.88
C THR A 181 27.87 19.12 3.66
N ILE A 182 26.70 18.54 3.39
CA ILE A 182 26.48 17.70 2.19
C ILE A 182 26.70 18.53 0.92
N LEU A 183 26.03 19.67 0.80
CA LEU A 183 26.09 20.54 -0.38
C LEU A 183 27.52 21.05 -0.62
N SER A 184 28.23 21.45 0.44
CA SER A 184 29.63 21.87 0.35
C SER A 184 30.55 20.76 -0.16
N LYS A 185 30.36 19.50 0.25
CA LYS A 185 31.14 18.35 -0.24
C LYS A 185 30.87 18.07 -1.73
N LEU A 186 29.65 18.32 -2.18
CA LEU A 186 29.28 18.15 -3.59
C LEU A 186 29.63 19.36 -4.47
N GLY A 187 29.92 20.51 -3.86
CA GLY A 187 30.14 21.77 -4.59
C GLY A 187 28.84 22.38 -5.12
N ILE A 188 27.73 22.13 -4.42
CA ILE A 188 26.39 22.62 -4.80
C ILE A 188 26.04 23.83 -3.94
N ASP A 189 25.50 24.87 -4.57
CA ASP A 189 24.97 26.04 -3.87
C ASP A 189 23.57 25.76 -3.32
N MET A 190 23.24 26.32 -2.15
CA MET A 190 21.93 26.14 -1.50
C MET A 190 20.75 26.56 -2.39
N VAL A 191 20.89 27.67 -3.13
CA VAL A 191 19.84 28.17 -4.02
C VAL A 191 19.62 27.19 -5.18
N ILE A 192 20.69 26.65 -5.73
CA ILE A 192 20.64 25.63 -6.78
C ILE A 192 19.99 24.35 -6.24
N TYR A 193 20.34 23.92 -5.03
CA TYR A 193 19.74 22.74 -4.42
C TYR A 193 18.23 22.88 -4.20
N GLN A 194 17.74 24.03 -3.72
CA GLN A 194 16.31 24.26 -3.51
C GLN A 194 15.51 24.14 -4.81
N GLU A 195 16.05 24.68 -5.90
CA GLU A 195 15.45 24.54 -7.23
C GLU A 195 15.47 23.07 -7.69
N VAL A 196 16.63 22.40 -7.58
CA VAL A 196 16.81 21.00 -7.97
C VAL A 196 15.88 20.07 -7.21
N SER A 197 15.73 20.24 -5.90
CA SER A 197 14.82 19.43 -5.07
C SER A 197 13.36 19.59 -5.51
N THR A 198 12.95 20.83 -5.83
CA THR A 198 11.60 21.11 -6.33
C THR A 198 11.36 20.43 -7.68
N ILE A 199 12.32 20.53 -8.61
CA ILE A 199 12.18 19.96 -9.95
C ILE A 199 12.20 18.42 -9.91
N TRP A 200 13.08 17.81 -9.10
CA TRP A 200 13.08 16.35 -8.94
C TRP A 200 11.79 15.83 -8.33
N ALA A 201 11.26 16.48 -7.28
CA ALA A 201 9.98 16.12 -6.70
C ALA A 201 8.85 16.18 -7.75
N LYS A 202 8.85 17.24 -8.57
CA LYS A 202 7.90 17.39 -9.67
C LYS A 202 8.04 16.29 -10.73
N ARG A 203 9.27 15.94 -11.14
CA ARG A 203 9.51 14.86 -12.12
C ARG A 203 9.08 13.49 -11.62
N ILE A 204 9.28 13.22 -10.34
CA ILE A 204 8.77 11.99 -9.70
C ILE A 204 7.23 11.96 -9.76
N GLN A 205 6.57 13.10 -9.56
CA GLN A 205 5.11 13.20 -9.65
C GLN A 205 4.57 13.09 -11.09
N GLU A 206 5.30 13.64 -12.07
CA GLU A 206 4.91 13.64 -13.49
C GLU A 206 5.23 12.33 -14.20
N ASP A 207 6.13 11.52 -13.65
CA ASP A 207 6.55 10.24 -14.24
C ASP A 207 5.51 9.14 -14.06
N THR A 208 4.70 8.93 -15.09
CA THR A 208 3.69 7.86 -15.16
C THR A 208 4.28 6.47 -15.42
N THR A 209 5.58 6.37 -15.69
CA THR A 209 6.30 5.08 -15.86
C THR A 209 6.94 4.59 -14.58
N PHE A 210 6.96 5.40 -13.52
CA PHE A 210 7.64 5.14 -12.26
C PHE A 210 9.16 4.91 -12.38
N GLN A 211 9.76 5.16 -13.54
CA GLN A 211 11.19 4.96 -13.79
C GLN A 211 12.06 5.89 -12.93
N VAL A 212 11.70 7.16 -12.79
CA VAL A 212 12.38 8.14 -11.94
C VAL A 212 12.30 7.72 -10.48
N ALA A 213 11.13 7.30 -10.00
CA ALA A 213 10.94 6.83 -8.63
C ALA A 213 11.72 5.53 -8.35
N THR A 214 11.74 4.60 -9.30
CA THR A 214 12.47 3.34 -9.21
C THR A 214 13.97 3.58 -9.17
N LEU A 215 14.51 4.37 -10.10
CA LEU A 215 15.94 4.71 -10.14
C LEU A 215 16.36 5.53 -8.91
N PHE A 216 15.54 6.48 -8.47
CA PHE A 216 15.77 7.20 -7.22
C PHE A 216 15.94 6.24 -6.04
N SER A 217 15.00 5.28 -5.89
CA SER A 217 15.05 4.28 -4.82
C SER A 217 16.30 3.40 -4.89
N GLN A 218 16.70 3.00 -6.10
CA GLN A 218 17.92 2.22 -6.33
C GLN A 218 19.19 2.99 -5.98
N TYR A 219 19.30 4.25 -6.41
CA TYR A 219 20.44 5.10 -6.06
C TYR A 219 20.47 5.43 -4.57
N TYR A 220 19.31 5.68 -3.97
CA TYR A 220 19.17 5.92 -2.53
C TYR A 220 19.71 4.73 -1.72
N GLY A 221 19.33 3.49 -2.11
CA GLY A 221 19.79 2.26 -1.45
C GLY A 221 21.30 2.00 -1.53
N THR A 222 22.01 2.67 -2.45
CA THR A 222 23.46 2.53 -2.65
C THR A 222 24.25 3.81 -2.32
N SER A 223 23.58 4.83 -1.79
CA SER A 223 24.15 6.16 -1.55
C SER A 223 25.22 6.21 -0.46
N ASP A 224 25.30 5.20 0.41
CA ASP A 224 26.37 5.05 1.40
C ASP A 224 27.76 4.91 0.77
N LYS A 225 27.80 4.44 -0.49
CA LYS A 225 29.02 4.28 -1.30
C LYS A 225 29.36 5.50 -2.14
N HIS A 226 28.60 6.60 -2.02
CA HIS A 226 28.81 7.78 -2.85
C HIS A 226 30.21 8.39 -2.63
N PRO A 227 31.03 8.57 -3.68
CA PRO A 227 32.48 8.82 -3.54
C PRO A 227 32.83 10.14 -2.84
N LYS A 228 31.96 11.15 -2.95
CA LYS A 228 32.17 12.47 -2.32
C LYS A 228 31.53 12.59 -0.93
N LEU A 229 30.60 11.70 -0.62
CA LEU A 229 29.82 11.75 0.62
C LEU A 229 30.14 10.59 1.57
N SER A 230 31.06 9.70 1.20
CA SER A 230 31.62 8.71 2.10
C SER A 230 32.09 9.37 3.41
N GLY A 231 31.53 8.93 4.54
CA GLY A 231 31.83 9.50 5.87
C GLY A 231 31.11 10.81 6.21
N ALA A 232 30.13 11.25 5.41
CA ALA A 232 29.21 12.33 5.80
C ALA A 232 28.09 11.83 6.75
N ALA A 233 27.87 10.52 6.82
CA ALA A 233 26.87 9.92 7.68
C ALA A 233 27.19 10.17 9.16
N VAL A 234 26.18 10.53 9.93
CA VAL A 234 26.28 10.69 11.37
C VAL A 234 26.64 9.35 12.01
N GLU A 235 27.58 9.36 12.95
CA GLU A 235 27.93 8.15 13.68
C GLU A 235 26.73 7.69 14.52
N LEU A 236 26.35 6.42 14.34
CA LEU A 236 25.29 5.81 15.11
C LEU A 236 25.64 5.76 16.61
N SER A 237 24.65 6.07 17.44
CA SER A 237 24.77 5.84 18.89
C SER A 237 24.93 4.35 19.20
N GLU A 238 25.48 4.01 20.37
CA GLU A 238 25.58 2.62 20.85
C GLU A 238 24.22 1.90 20.80
N LYS A 239 23.15 2.61 21.20
CA LYS A 239 21.77 2.13 21.14
C LYS A 239 21.33 1.91 19.69
N GLY A 240 21.59 2.86 18.79
CA GLY A 240 21.28 2.71 17.36
C GLY A 240 21.99 1.51 16.72
N LYS A 241 23.28 1.31 17.03
CA LYS A 241 24.07 0.15 16.61
C LYS A 241 23.43 -1.15 17.10
N SER A 242 23.06 -1.22 18.39
CA SER A 242 22.38 -2.40 18.96
C SER A 242 21.01 -2.65 18.33
N THR A 243 20.21 -1.60 18.07
CA THR A 243 18.91 -1.73 17.41
C THR A 243 19.09 -2.29 16.01
N LEU A 244 20.03 -1.77 15.22
CA LEU A 244 20.27 -2.22 13.85
C LEU A 244 20.70 -3.69 13.79
N GLU A 245 21.61 -4.10 14.68
CA GLU A 245 21.98 -5.51 14.78
C GLU A 245 20.77 -6.38 15.16
N LYS A 246 19.89 -5.91 16.05
CA LYS A 246 18.66 -6.64 16.36
C LYS A 246 17.73 -6.72 15.15
N MET A 247 17.47 -5.61 14.45
CA MET A 247 16.61 -5.60 13.26
C MET A 247 17.14 -6.51 12.15
N LYS A 248 18.47 -6.62 12.01
CA LYS A 248 19.11 -7.50 11.03
C LYS A 248 18.95 -8.98 11.37
N ASN A 249 19.11 -9.34 12.65
CA ASN A 249 19.17 -10.74 13.09
C ASN A 249 17.80 -11.29 13.57
N ASP A 250 16.84 -10.41 13.87
CA ASP A 250 15.49 -10.74 14.32
C ASP A 250 14.47 -10.12 13.35
N ARG A 251 13.98 -10.94 12.41
CA ARG A 251 13.01 -10.50 11.42
C ARG A 251 11.69 -10.04 12.06
N PHE A 252 11.24 -10.67 13.16
CA PHE A 252 10.02 -10.24 13.84
C PHE A 252 10.18 -8.85 14.45
N PHE A 253 11.34 -8.56 15.04
CA PHE A 253 11.61 -7.20 15.54
C PHE A 253 11.67 -6.15 14.43
N TYR A 254 12.24 -6.49 13.26
CA TYR A 254 12.17 -5.59 12.10
C TYR A 254 10.72 -5.32 11.67
N GLU A 255 9.89 -6.36 11.56
CA GLU A 255 8.48 -6.23 11.18
C GLU A 255 7.64 -5.48 12.24
N GLU A 256 8.00 -5.61 13.53
CA GLU A 256 7.41 -4.78 14.59
C GLU A 256 7.65 -3.30 14.32
N LEU A 257 8.89 -2.91 14.00
CA LEU A 257 9.21 -1.52 13.70
C LEU A 257 8.58 -1.03 12.38
N CYS A 258 8.40 -1.91 11.38
CA CYS A 258 7.60 -1.62 10.20
C CYS A 258 6.15 -1.29 10.59
N GLY A 259 5.54 -2.11 11.46
CA GLY A 259 4.18 -1.88 11.97
C GLY A 259 4.06 -0.57 12.76
N ALA A 260 5.01 -0.31 13.68
CA ALA A 260 5.06 0.92 14.47
C ALA A 260 5.17 2.17 13.59
N ARG A 261 6.06 2.14 12.59
CA ARG A 261 6.25 3.23 11.64
C ARG A 261 4.99 3.50 10.81
N SER A 262 4.32 2.45 10.33
CA SER A 262 3.05 2.56 9.59
C SER A 262 1.93 3.13 10.46
N ALA A 263 1.82 2.67 11.71
CA ALA A 263 0.84 3.20 12.66
C ALA A 263 1.07 4.70 12.95
N ALA A 264 2.34 5.12 13.08
CA ALA A 264 2.68 6.52 13.31
C ALA A 264 2.18 7.41 12.15
N TYR A 265 2.36 6.97 10.91
CA TYR A 265 1.84 7.69 9.74
C TYR A 265 0.31 7.83 9.75
N GLU A 266 -0.43 6.79 10.15
CA GLU A 266 -1.90 6.88 10.24
C GLU A 266 -2.38 7.90 11.30
N TYR A 267 -1.58 8.14 12.34
CA TYR A 267 -1.86 9.13 13.39
C TYR A 267 -1.25 10.52 13.09
N GLY A 268 -0.81 10.75 11.85
CA GLY A 268 -0.24 12.03 11.41
C GLY A 268 1.14 12.34 11.98
N LEU A 269 1.82 11.34 12.56
CA LEU A 269 3.20 11.46 13.02
C LEU A 269 4.15 11.13 11.86
N ASP A 270 5.33 11.74 11.87
CA ASP A 270 6.43 11.27 11.02
C ASP A 270 6.97 9.97 11.61
N GLY A 271 6.55 8.84 11.04
CA GLY A 271 7.00 7.52 11.50
C GLY A 271 8.51 7.32 11.41
N SER A 272 9.20 7.97 10.45
CA SER A 272 10.65 7.87 10.35
C SER A 272 11.34 8.64 11.48
N GLN A 273 10.84 9.84 11.79
CA GLN A 273 11.30 10.60 12.94
C GLN A 273 11.00 9.86 14.26
N TRP A 274 9.82 9.25 14.38
CA TRP A 274 9.45 8.49 15.58
C TRP A 274 10.39 7.30 15.82
N ILE A 275 10.76 6.56 14.76
CA ILE A 275 11.75 5.49 14.86
C ILE A 275 13.12 6.04 15.25
N MET A 276 13.53 7.19 14.71
CA MET A 276 14.78 7.83 15.07
C MET A 276 14.79 8.23 16.56
N ASP A 277 13.72 8.84 17.06
CA ASP A 277 13.64 9.32 18.44
C ASP A 277 13.61 8.16 19.46
N ASN A 278 12.90 7.08 19.15
CA ASN A 278 12.71 5.96 20.08
C ASN A 278 13.81 4.89 19.97
N TYR A 279 14.31 4.64 18.76
CA TYR A 279 15.22 3.54 18.45
C TYR A 279 16.60 3.98 17.97
N HIS A 280 16.82 5.29 17.76
CA HIS A 280 18.09 5.86 17.26
C HIS A 280 18.54 5.28 15.92
N VAL A 281 17.55 4.93 15.10
CA VAL A 281 17.74 4.41 13.75
C VAL A 281 17.20 5.43 12.77
N SER A 282 18.07 5.94 11.90
CA SER A 282 17.66 6.87 10.85
C SER A 282 16.93 6.13 9.73
N LEU A 283 16.16 6.87 8.92
CA LEU A 283 15.48 6.30 7.75
C LEU A 283 16.46 5.63 6.77
N GLY A 284 17.65 6.22 6.57
CA GLY A 284 18.68 5.63 5.73
C GLY A 284 19.16 4.27 6.24
N GLU A 285 19.36 4.12 7.56
CA GLU A 285 19.76 2.82 8.15
C GLU A 285 18.61 1.81 8.16
N PHE A 286 17.38 2.27 8.39
CA PHE A 286 16.19 1.44 8.28
C PHE A 286 16.06 0.84 6.86
N GLN A 287 16.28 1.66 5.83
CA GLN A 287 16.22 1.22 4.43
C GLN A 287 17.30 0.20 4.07
N LYS A 288 18.50 0.28 4.68
CA LYS A 288 19.52 -0.76 4.52
C LYS A 288 19.07 -2.11 5.06
N ILE A 289 18.41 -2.13 6.23
CA ILE A 289 17.86 -3.37 6.79
C ILE A 289 16.71 -3.90 5.93
N ALA A 290 15.84 -3.02 5.43
CA ALA A 290 14.78 -3.41 4.49
C ALA A 290 15.34 -4.08 3.23
N THR A 291 16.39 -3.49 2.65
CA THR A 291 17.09 -4.05 1.48
C THR A 291 17.75 -5.39 1.80
N PHE A 292 18.41 -5.50 2.96
CA PHE A 292 19.00 -6.76 3.42
C PHE A 292 17.96 -7.88 3.50
N HIS A 293 16.81 -7.61 4.13
CA HIS A 293 15.73 -8.58 4.28
C HIS A 293 15.10 -8.95 2.94
N MET A 294 14.89 -7.97 2.05
CA MET A 294 14.44 -8.23 0.68
C MET A 294 15.40 -9.14 -0.09
N GLU A 295 16.72 -8.92 0.01
CA GLU A 295 17.71 -9.80 -0.60
C GLU A 295 17.72 -11.22 0.00
N GLN A 296 17.41 -11.37 1.30
CA GLN A 296 17.25 -12.69 1.92
C GLN A 296 16.00 -13.40 1.38
N ASP A 297 14.87 -12.70 1.33
CA ASP A 297 13.60 -13.23 0.84
C ASP A 297 13.71 -13.66 -0.64
N GLN A 298 14.45 -12.92 -1.46
CA GLN A 298 14.73 -13.28 -2.85
C GLN A 298 15.60 -14.55 -3.00
N LYS A 299 16.52 -14.80 -2.06
CA LYS A 299 17.37 -16.00 -2.08
C LYS A 299 16.62 -17.24 -1.60
N HIS A 300 15.68 -17.05 -0.68
CA HIS A 300 14.92 -18.10 -0.03
C HIS A 300 13.45 -17.67 0.14
N VAL A 301 12.66 -17.91 -0.90
CA VAL A 301 11.21 -17.65 -0.85
C VAL A 301 10.55 -18.71 0.02
N ASP A 302 10.19 -18.33 1.25
CA ASP A 302 9.34 -19.10 2.14
C ASP A 302 8.02 -18.34 2.34
N MET A 303 6.98 -18.77 1.61
CA MET A 303 5.68 -18.10 1.61
C MET A 303 4.99 -18.19 2.97
N GLU A 304 5.15 -19.28 3.72
CA GLU A 304 4.54 -19.43 5.04
C GLU A 304 5.16 -18.44 6.03
N MET A 305 6.50 -18.32 6.02
CA MET A 305 7.20 -17.35 6.86
C MET A 305 6.90 -15.91 6.43
N THR A 306 6.82 -15.64 5.14
CA THR A 306 6.43 -14.31 4.61
C THR A 306 5.04 -13.90 5.12
N LEU A 307 4.08 -14.82 5.11
CA LEU A 307 2.74 -14.57 5.66
C LEU A 307 2.77 -14.35 7.18
N LYS A 308 3.60 -15.11 7.92
CA LYS A 308 3.78 -14.90 9.37
C LYS A 308 4.37 -13.53 9.67
N TYR A 309 5.36 -13.07 8.91
CA TYR A 309 5.96 -11.74 9.05
C TYR A 309 4.95 -10.64 8.76
N THR A 310 4.19 -10.77 7.67
CA THR A 310 3.13 -9.81 7.30
C THR A 310 2.07 -9.71 8.38
N ARG A 311 1.59 -10.85 8.90
CA ARG A 311 0.60 -10.86 10.00
C ARG A 311 1.17 -10.27 11.28
N HIS A 312 2.43 -10.55 11.59
CA HIS A 312 3.10 -9.96 12.76
C HIS A 312 3.19 -8.44 12.65
N MET A 313 3.62 -7.92 11.49
CA MET A 313 3.65 -6.49 11.21
C MET A 313 2.27 -5.84 11.40
N GLN A 314 1.21 -6.44 10.84
CA GLN A 314 -0.16 -5.94 10.98
C GLN A 314 -0.63 -5.94 12.44
N ASN A 315 -0.40 -7.03 13.18
CA ASN A 315 -0.75 -7.10 14.59
C ASN A 315 -0.02 -6.02 15.42
N LYS A 316 1.28 -5.82 15.15
CA LYS A 316 2.07 -4.78 15.81
C LYS A 316 1.60 -3.38 15.43
N MET A 317 1.25 -3.16 14.17
CA MET A 317 0.66 -1.91 13.72
C MET A 317 -0.60 -1.58 14.54
N GLU A 318 -1.53 -2.53 14.72
CA GLU A 318 -2.73 -2.33 15.54
C GLU A 318 -2.42 -2.10 17.04
N GLU A 319 -1.38 -2.74 17.58
CA GLU A 319 -0.89 -2.44 18.94
C GLU A 319 -0.38 -0.99 19.05
N TYR A 320 0.46 -0.54 18.11
CA TYR A 320 0.99 0.82 18.12
C TYR A 320 -0.07 1.88 17.83
N LYS A 321 -1.09 1.59 17.01
CA LYS A 321 -2.25 2.48 16.85
C LYS A 321 -2.94 2.75 18.17
N LYS A 322 -3.13 1.72 19.01
CA LYS A 322 -3.71 1.89 20.36
C LYS A 322 -2.84 2.76 21.26
N ILE A 323 -1.51 2.60 21.18
CA ILE A 323 -0.56 3.43 21.93
C ILE A 323 -0.68 4.89 21.48
N PHE A 324 -0.63 5.17 20.17
CA PHE A 324 -0.73 6.54 19.65
C PHE A 324 -2.11 7.16 19.91
N ALA A 325 -3.19 6.38 19.88
CA ALA A 325 -4.53 6.85 20.27
C ALA A 325 -4.58 7.30 21.73
N GLN A 326 -3.92 6.56 22.63
CA GLN A 326 -3.84 6.92 24.05
C GLN A 326 -2.98 8.17 24.26
N GLU A 327 -1.84 8.27 23.56
CA GLU A 327 -0.93 9.42 23.64
C GLU A 327 -1.55 10.72 23.09
N GLN A 328 -2.43 10.64 22.10
CA GLN A 328 -3.17 11.78 21.55
C GLN A 328 -4.44 12.15 22.36
N GLY A 329 -4.62 11.56 23.54
CA GLY A 329 -5.64 11.96 24.51
C GLY A 329 -6.82 11.01 24.69
N GLY A 330 -6.84 9.85 24.03
CA GLY A 330 -7.89 8.85 24.18
C GLY A 330 -9.27 9.34 23.71
N ASN A 331 -10.13 8.40 23.33
CA ASN A 331 -11.51 8.73 23.01
C ASN A 331 -12.21 9.34 24.24
N ILE A 332 -12.58 10.62 24.17
CA ILE A 332 -13.52 11.28 25.10
C ILE A 332 -14.89 10.54 25.10
N ALA A 333 -15.11 9.60 24.18
CA ALA A 333 -16.33 8.82 24.04
C ALA A 333 -16.51 7.69 25.08
N ASP A 334 -15.47 7.24 25.80
CA ASP A 334 -15.61 6.15 26.78
C ASP A 334 -16.00 6.62 28.20
N ASP A 335 -16.07 7.94 28.43
CA ASP A 335 -16.36 8.53 29.75
C ASP A 335 -17.83 8.93 29.99
N ILE A 336 -18.76 8.59 29.09
CA ILE A 336 -20.20 8.80 29.34
C ILE A 336 -20.85 7.51 29.83
N GLN A 337 -20.93 7.35 31.15
CA GLN A 337 -21.91 6.44 31.75
C GLN A 337 -23.28 7.11 31.74
N PHE A 338 -24.24 6.51 31.04
CA PHE A 338 -25.67 6.88 31.07
C PHE A 338 -26.38 6.26 32.28
#